data_AF-A0AAD8X0X7-F1
#
_entry.id   AF-A0AAD8X0X7-F1
#
_cell.length_a   1.000
_cell.length_b   1.000
_cell.length_c   1.000
_cell.angle_alpha   90.00
_cell.angle_beta   90.00
_cell.angle_gamma   90.00
#
_symmetry.space_group_name_H-M   'P 1'
#
loop_
_entity.id
_entity.type
_entity.pdbx_description
1 polymer ?
#
loop_
_entity_poly.entity_id
_entity_poly.type
_entity_poly.pdbx_seq_one_letter_code
_entity_poly.pdbx_strand_id
1 'polypeptide(L)'
;MEMPILLCPRCRAPVDRRISRTPKNTNHPFYVCSSEKGIKCFFVWVDVLLQTLMNQLLDEHEEWLPILPQTTRVAAIASAEETQGGARIDREVVLSSH
;
A
#
# COMPACT_ATOMS: atom_id res chain seq x y z
N MET A 1 -3.55 16.35 9.22
CA MET A 1 -4.08 15.04 8.79
C MET A 1 -4.73 14.40 10.00
N GLU A 2 -6.04 14.23 9.99
CA GLU A 2 -6.72 13.36 10.96
C GLU A 2 -6.35 11.92 10.60
N MET A 3 -5.77 11.17 11.55
CA MET A 3 -5.57 9.74 11.34
C MET A 3 -6.94 9.06 11.45
N PRO A 4 -7.31 8.18 10.49
CA PRO A 4 -8.58 7.49 10.57
C PRO A 4 -8.66 6.72 11.88
N ILE A 5 -9.74 6.92 12.63
CA ILE A 5 -9.99 6.19 13.86
C ILE A 5 -10.28 4.75 13.47
N LEU A 6 -9.34 3.86 13.77
CA LEU A 6 -9.54 2.43 13.62
C LEU A 6 -10.41 1.95 14.79
N LEU A 7 -11.52 1.29 14.47
CA LEU A 7 -12.43 0.69 15.44
C LEU A 7 -12.23 -0.81 15.48
N CYS A 8 -12.33 -1.38 16.69
CA CYS A 8 -12.33 -2.81 16.88
C CYS A 8 -13.54 -3.44 16.17
N PRO A 9 -13.36 -4.42 15.27
CA PRO A 9 -14.48 -5.06 14.57
C PRO A 9 -15.49 -5.73 15.51
N ARG A 10 -15.06 -6.12 16.72
CA ARG A 10 -15.89 -6.89 17.65
C ARG A 10 -16.69 -6.05 18.63
N CYS A 11 -16.10 -4.98 19.18
CA CYS A 11 -16.75 -4.16 20.20
C CYS A 11 -16.93 -2.68 19.80
N ARG A 12 -16.47 -2.29 18.60
CA ARG A 12 -16.47 -0.91 18.09
C ARG A 12 -15.73 0.12 18.96
N ALA A 13 -14.99 -0.31 19.98
CA ALA A 13 -14.10 0.57 20.72
C ALA A 13 -12.90 0.99 19.85
N PRO A 14 -12.25 2.14 20.14
CA PRO A 14 -10.99 2.50 19.51
C PRO A 14 -9.91 1.40 19.65
N VAL A 15 -8.96 1.38 18.73
CA VAL A 15 -7.76 0.55 18.83
C VAL A 15 -6.53 1.41 19.08
N ASP A 16 -5.66 0.95 19.96
CA ASP A 16 -4.36 1.56 20.22
C ASP A 16 -3.32 0.95 19.30
N ARG A 17 -2.47 1.79 18.72
CA ARG A 17 -1.21 1.36 18.12
C ARG A 17 -0.15 1.22 19.21
N ARG A 18 0.50 0.06 19.28
CA ARG A 18 1.56 -0.24 20.25
C ARG A 18 2.78 -0.86 19.57
N ILE A 19 3.90 -0.81 20.25
CA ILE A 19 5.17 -1.41 19.81
C ILE A 19 5.46 -2.63 20.67
N SER A 20 5.76 -3.75 20.03
CA SER A 20 6.13 -4.99 20.72
C SER A 20 7.52 -4.89 21.34
N ARG A 21 7.62 -5.39 22.58
CA ARG A 21 8.85 -5.47 23.37
C ARG A 21 9.32 -6.90 23.59
N THR A 22 8.69 -7.87 22.93
CA THR A 22 9.11 -9.27 23.04
C THR A 22 10.37 -9.50 22.21
N PRO A 23 11.34 -10.31 22.65
CA PRO A 23 12.60 -10.50 21.92
C PRO A 23 12.40 -10.90 20.45
N LYS A 24 11.45 -11.82 20.19
CA LYS A 24 11.15 -12.34 18.85
C LYS A 24 10.52 -11.28 17.93
N ASN A 25 9.76 -10.33 18.46
CA ASN A 25 9.01 -9.34 17.69
C ASN A 25 9.38 -7.92 18.15
N THR A 26 10.66 -7.68 18.45
CA THR A 26 11.12 -6.41 19.02
C THR A 26 10.87 -5.27 18.02
N ASN A 27 10.38 -4.13 18.51
CA ASN A 27 10.05 -2.95 17.71
C ASN A 27 8.97 -3.18 16.65
N HIS A 28 8.26 -4.32 16.69
CA HIS A 28 7.23 -4.61 15.72
C HIS A 28 5.90 -3.94 16.11
N PRO A 29 5.31 -3.05 15.27
CA PRO A 29 4.07 -2.36 15.61
C PRO A 29 2.84 -3.24 15.43
N PHE A 30 1.88 -3.12 16.35
CA PHE A 30 0.59 -3.80 16.30
C PHE A 30 -0.56 -2.91 16.77
N TYR A 31 -1.77 -3.25 16.35
CA TYR A 31 -3.01 -2.67 16.89
C TYR A 31 -3.62 -3.62 17.93
N VAL A 32 -4.18 -3.06 18.99
CA VAL A 32 -4.92 -3.80 20.01
C VAL A 32 -6.14 -3.00 20.45
N CYS A 33 -7.24 -3.68 20.76
CA CYS A 33 -8.42 -3.01 21.28
C CYS A 33 -8.16 -2.31 22.62
N SER A 34 -8.62 -1.06 22.74
CA SER A 34 -8.45 -0.20 23.93
C SER A 34 -9.60 -0.33 24.93
N SER A 35 -10.40 -1.41 24.85
CA SER A 35 -11.60 -1.58 25.69
C SER A 35 -11.29 -1.45 27.19
N GLU A 36 -12.05 -0.60 27.86
CA GLU A 36 -11.92 -0.25 29.28
C GLU A 36 -11.93 -1.46 30.22
N LYS A 37 -12.59 -2.57 29.81
CA LYS A 37 -12.72 -3.79 30.62
C LYS A 37 -11.49 -4.71 30.54
N GLY A 38 -10.40 -4.29 29.90
CA GLY A 38 -9.20 -5.11 29.73
C GLY A 38 -9.38 -6.32 28.79
N ILE A 39 -10.54 -6.45 28.15
CA ILE A 39 -10.84 -7.51 27.20
C ILE A 39 -10.14 -7.18 25.87
N LYS A 40 -9.03 -7.87 25.61
CA LYS A 40 -8.33 -7.83 24.32
C LYS A 40 -9.09 -8.64 23.27
N CYS A 41 -10.19 -8.07 22.79
CA CYS A 41 -11.05 -8.74 21.82
C CYS A 41 -10.55 -8.65 20.36
N PHE A 42 -9.49 -7.89 20.10
CA PHE A 42 -8.86 -7.74 18.79
C PHE A 42 -7.35 -7.44 18.93
N PHE A 43 -6.57 -8.02 18.02
CA PHE A 43 -5.13 -7.84 17.88
C PHE A 43 -4.74 -8.09 16.42
N VAL A 44 -3.91 -7.23 15.83
CA VAL A 44 -3.31 -7.47 14.50
C VAL A 44 -1.97 -6.74 14.38
N TRP A 45 -1.01 -7.34 13.67
CA TRP A 45 0.24 -6.67 13.32
C TRP A 45 0.02 -5.69 12.17
N VAL A 46 0.76 -4.57 12.17
CA VAL A 46 0.58 -3.53 11.15
C VAL A 46 1.00 -4.00 9.76
N ASP A 47 2.07 -4.79 9.67
CA ASP A 47 2.56 -5.38 8.41
C ASP A 47 1.56 -6.37 7.82
N VAL A 48 0.98 -7.25 8.63
CA VAL A 48 -0.06 -8.20 8.22
C VAL A 48 -1.32 -7.47 7.75
N LEU A 49 -1.71 -6.41 8.47
CA LEU A 49 -2.85 -5.59 8.07
C LEU A 49 -2.57 -4.90 6.73
N LEU A 50 -1.40 -4.29 6.58
CA LEU A 50 -1.02 -3.61 5.33
C LEU A 50 -0.95 -4.59 4.16
N GLN A 51 -0.34 -5.76 4.35
CA GLN A 51 -0.29 -6.82 3.33
C GLN A 51 -1.69 -7.27 2.91
N THR A 52 -2.60 -7.45 3.88
CA THR A 52 -3.98 -7.84 3.59
C THR A 52 -4.71 -6.76 2.78
N LEU A 53 -4.54 -5.50 3.15
CA LEU A 53 -5.14 -4.38 2.41
C LEU A 53 -4.56 -4.24 1.00
N MET A 54 -3.25 -4.41 0.84
CA MET A 54 -2.61 -4.40 -0.47
C MET A 54 -3.10 -5.55 -1.36
N ASN A 55 -3.26 -6.75 -0.80
CA ASN A 55 -3.79 -7.89 -1.54
C ASN A 55 -5.25 -7.65 -1.95
N GLN A 56 -6.10 -7.14 -1.05
CA GLN A 56 -7.48 -6.79 -1.41
C GLN A 56 -7.54 -5.74 -2.53
N LEU A 57 -6.70 -4.71 -2.46
CA LEU A 57 -6.63 -3.69 -3.50
C LEU A 57 -6.18 -4.27 -4.85
N LEU A 58 -5.23 -5.20 -4.84
CA LEU A 58 -4.75 -5.88 -6.05
C LEU A 58 -5.82 -6.82 -6.62
N ASP A 59 -6.50 -7.59 -5.78
CA ASP A 59 -7.60 -8.48 -6.17
C ASP A 59 -8.73 -7.66 -6.82
N GLU A 60 -9.10 -6.53 -6.21
CA GLU A 60 -10.05 -5.59 -6.80
C GLU A 60 -9.55 -5.10 -8.17
N HIS A 61 -8.28 -4.66 -8.26
CA HIS A 61 -7.72 -4.21 -9.54
C HIS A 61 -7.77 -5.29 -10.63
N GLU A 62 -7.46 -6.54 -10.30
CA GLU A 62 -7.59 -7.68 -11.23
C GLU A 62 -9.03 -7.97 -11.64
N GLU A 63 -10.02 -7.72 -10.77
CA GLU A 63 -11.45 -7.83 -11.10
C GLU A 63 -11.89 -6.73 -12.10
N TRP A 64 -11.38 -5.50 -11.93
CA TRP A 64 -11.72 -4.37 -12.81
C TRP A 64 -10.99 -4.41 -14.16
N LEU A 65 -9.79 -4.99 -14.23
CA LEU A 65 -8.99 -5.08 -15.46
C LEU A 65 -9.73 -5.73 -16.65
N PRO A 66 -10.45 -6.87 -16.48
CA PRO A 66 -11.28 -7.48 -17.51
C PRO A 66 -12.50 -6.64 -17.93
N ILE A 67 -13.00 -5.77 -17.05
CA ILE A 67 -14.18 -4.93 -17.29
C ILE A 67 -13.80 -3.67 -18.10
N LEU A 68 -12.52 -3.26 -18.07
CA LEU A 68 -12.04 -2.10 -18.81
C LEU A 68 -12.07 -2.34 -20.33
N PRO A 69 -12.60 -1.38 -21.13
CA PRO A 69 -12.50 -1.42 -22.58
C PRO A 69 -11.04 -1.58 -23.00
N GLN A 70 -10.79 -2.44 -23.99
CA GLN A 70 -9.43 -2.81 -24.45
C GLN A 70 -8.58 -1.59 -24.82
N THR A 71 -9.20 -0.49 -25.29
CA THR A 71 -8.56 0.78 -25.62
C THR A 71 -7.91 1.46 -24.41
N THR A 72 -8.55 1.39 -23.23
CA THR A 72 -8.01 1.96 -21.98
C THR A 72 -6.84 1.15 -21.46
N ARG A 73 -6.89 -0.18 -21.59
CA ARG A 73 -5.77 -1.08 -21.24
C ARG A 73 -4.54 -0.82 -22.11
N VAL A 74 -4.72 -0.64 -23.42
CA VAL A 74 -3.62 -0.32 -24.35
C VAL A 74 -3.02 1.05 -24.03
N ALA A 75 -3.83 2.05 -23.69
CA ALA A 75 -3.35 3.38 -23.29
C ALA A 75 -2.55 3.35 -21.97
N ALA A 76 -2.96 2.53 -20.98
CA ALA A 76 -2.23 2.37 -19.73
C ALA A 76 -0.87 1.67 -19.92
N ILE A 77 -0.81 0.64 -20.78
CA ILE A 77 0.44 -0.04 -21.14
C ILE A 77 1.37 0.90 -21.90
N ALA A 78 0.86 1.64 -22.88
CA ALA A 78 1.64 2.63 -23.63
C ALA A 78 2.19 3.74 -22.73
N SER A 79 1.39 4.25 -21.78
CA SER A 79 1.82 5.26 -20.82
C SER A 79 2.88 4.75 -19.84
N ALA A 80 2.81 3.48 -19.43
CA ALA A 80 3.83 2.84 -18.59
C ALA A 80 5.14 2.59 -19.35
N GLU A 81 5.09 2.25 -20.64
CA GLU A 81 6.28 2.13 -21.50
C GLU A 81 6.93 3.50 -21.80
N GLU A 82 6.14 4.56 -22.03
CA GLU A 82 6.69 5.91 -22.28
C GLU A 82 7.43 6.49 -21.06
N THR A 83 6.98 6.18 -19.84
CA THR A 83 7.67 6.60 -18.60
C THR A 83 8.95 5.81 -18.32
N GLN A 84 9.12 4.63 -18.93
CA GLN A 84 10.34 3.83 -18.86
C GLN A 84 11.35 4.19 -19.98
N GLY A 85 10.89 4.77 -21.10
CA GLY A 85 11.70 5.11 -22.27
C GLY A 85 12.37 6.49 -22.30
N GLY A 86 12.04 7.38 -21.35
CA GLY A 86 12.44 8.79 -21.36
C GLY A 86 13.79 9.10 -20.72
N ALA A 87 14.88 8.46 -21.14
CA ALA A 87 16.25 8.88 -20.79
C ALA A 87 17.22 8.65 -21.96
N ARG A 88 16.92 9.25 -23.11
CA ARG A 88 17.93 9.43 -24.18
C ARG A 88 18.25 10.91 -24.28
N ILE A 89 19.32 11.30 -23.58
CA ILE A 89 20.01 12.56 -23.81
C ILE A 89 20.56 12.56 -25.23
N ASP A 90 19.89 13.32 -26.09
CA ASP A 90 20.36 13.66 -27.43
C ASP A 90 21.56 14.60 -27.30
N ARG A 91 22.78 14.05 -27.45
CA ARG A 91 24.00 14.86 -27.64
C ARG A 91 24.26 14.91 -29.13
N GLU A 92 23.76 15.97 -29.76
CA GLU A 92 24.09 16.36 -31.12
C GLU A 92 25.62 16.51 -31.24
N VAL A 93 26.22 15.64 -32.06
CA VAL A 93 27.64 15.66 -32.40
C VAL A 93 27.85 16.73 -33.46
N VAL A 94 28.35 17.90 -33.06
CA VAL A 94 28.94 18.86 -34.01
C VAL A 94 30.37 18.40 -34.31
N LEU A 95 30.54 17.75 -35.46
CA LEU A 95 31.83 17.70 -36.15
C LEU A 95 32.05 19.07 -36.79
N SER A 96 33.03 19.82 -36.31
CA SER A 96 33.61 20.94 -37.06
C SER A 96 35.08 20.65 -37.29
N SER A 97 35.40 20.31 -38.53
CA SER A 97 36.76 20.26 -39.06
C SER A 97 37.24 21.69 -39.35
N HIS A 98 38.42 22.03 -38.85
CA HIS A 98 39.41 22.84 -39.54
C HIS A 98 40.80 22.57 -38.95
#